data_AF-A0A0K8UB02-F1
#
_entry.id   AF-A0A0K8UB02-F1
#
_cell.length_a   1.000
_cell.length_b   1.000
_cell.length_c   1.000
_cell.angle_alpha   90.00
_cell.angle_beta   90.00
_cell.angle_gamma   90.00
#
_symmetry.space_group_name_H-M   'P 1'
#
loop_
_entity.id
_entity.type
_entity.pdbx_description
1 polymer ?
#
loop_
_entity_poly.entity_id
_entity_poly.type
_entity_poly.pdbx_seq_one_letter_code
_entity_poly.pdbx_strand_id
1 'polypeptide(L)'
;NEPLQVYELKTVTYGMACSPFNAIRALRQCANDNYEVIYDPSRAAAARHSILYNFYVDDYLDSVDSDELAFTRAHDVATILKQGQFILGKWNSNSTHVLSAITGTTVSAS
;
A
#
# COMPACT_ATOMS: atom_id res chain seq x y z
N ASN A 1 -20.03 34.42 -27.95
CA ASN A 1 -20.11 34.57 -26.49
C ASN A 1 -20.58 33.23 -25.93
N GLU A 2 -19.66 32.33 -25.61
CA GLU A 2 -20.05 31.02 -25.05
C GLU A 2 -20.34 31.15 -23.55
N PRO A 3 -21.41 30.51 -23.05
CA PRO A 3 -21.80 30.58 -21.65
C PRO A 3 -20.80 29.84 -20.75
N LEU A 4 -20.59 30.35 -19.54
CA LEU A 4 -19.75 29.74 -18.50
C LEU A 4 -20.25 28.33 -18.16
N GLN A 5 -19.40 27.33 -18.35
CA GLN A 5 -19.65 25.95 -17.94
C GLN A 5 -19.08 25.70 -16.54
N VAL A 6 -19.94 25.29 -15.62
CA VAL A 6 -19.57 24.90 -14.25
C VAL A 6 -19.43 23.38 -14.21
N TYR A 7 -18.31 22.90 -13.70
CA TYR A 7 -18.03 21.47 -13.53
C TYR A 7 -17.93 21.13 -12.04
N GLU A 8 -18.54 20.02 -11.64
CA GLU A 8 -18.46 19.47 -10.29
C GLU A 8 -17.55 18.24 -10.27
N LEU A 9 -16.56 18.24 -9.37
CA LEU A 9 -15.68 17.09 -9.16
C LEU A 9 -16.40 16.06 -8.29
N LYS A 10 -16.74 14.92 -8.88
CA LYS A 10 -17.39 13.78 -8.19
C LYS A 10 -16.43 12.89 -7.39
N THR A 11 -15.15 13.23 -7.37
CA THR A 11 -14.10 12.49 -6.65
C THR A 11 -13.51 13.37 -5.56
N VAL A 12 -13.16 12.77 -4.43
CA VAL A 12 -12.46 13.47 -3.36
C VAL A 12 -11.10 13.90 -3.90
N THR A 13 -10.93 15.20 -4.13
CA THR A 13 -9.67 15.78 -4.58
C THR A 13 -8.69 15.89 -3.42
N TYR A 14 -7.43 15.56 -3.68
CA TYR A 14 -6.33 15.94 -2.80
C TYR A 14 -6.36 17.47 -2.61
N GLY A 15 -6.44 17.94 -1.37
CA GLY A 15 -6.52 19.38 -1.03
C GLY A 15 -7.71 19.79 -0.15
N MET A 16 -8.72 18.93 0.05
CA MET A 16 -9.74 19.14 1.10
C MET A 16 -9.15 18.79 2.47
N ALA A 17 -9.34 19.65 3.49
CA ALA A 17 -8.72 19.52 4.82
C ALA A 17 -8.95 18.15 5.51
N CYS A 18 -10.01 17.42 5.15
CA CYS A 18 -10.33 16.09 5.69
C CYS A 18 -9.84 14.91 4.83
N SER A 19 -9.28 15.16 3.65
CA SER A 19 -8.85 14.13 2.68
C SER A 19 -7.78 13.18 3.23
N PRO A 20 -6.66 13.64 3.84
CA PRO A 20 -5.62 12.73 4.35
C PRO A 20 -6.09 11.91 5.55
N PHE A 21 -6.88 12.51 6.45
CA PHE A 21 -7.44 11.80 7.60
C PHE A 21 -8.39 10.67 7.17
N ASN A 22 -9.27 10.94 6.21
CA ASN A 22 -10.20 9.94 5.68
C ASN A 22 -9.47 8.83 4.90
N ALA A 23 -8.44 9.17 4.12
CA ALA A 23 -7.63 8.19 3.40
C ALA A 23 -6.91 7.24 4.37
N ILE A 24 -6.24 7.79 5.40
CA ILE A 24 -5.58 6.98 6.43
C ILE A 24 -6.59 6.13 7.20
N ARG A 25 -7.76 6.69 7.56
CA ARG A 25 -8.80 5.94 8.28
C ARG A 25 -9.35 4.78 7.45
N ALA A 26 -9.57 4.99 6.16
CA ALA A 26 -10.02 3.96 5.22
C ALA A 26 -8.96 2.87 5.02
N LEU A 27 -7.69 3.25 4.86
CA LEU A 27 -6.55 2.34 4.78
C LEU A 27 -6.48 1.43 6.03
N ARG A 28 -6.56 2.03 7.22
CA ARG A 28 -6.56 1.30 8.50
C ARG A 28 -7.76 0.37 8.64
N GLN A 29 -8.94 0.79 8.17
CA GLN A 29 -10.13 -0.06 8.17
C GLN A 29 -9.95 -1.25 7.24
N CYS A 30 -9.44 -1.02 6.02
CA CYS A 30 -9.11 -2.09 5.08
C CYS A 30 -8.19 -3.14 5.69
N ALA A 31 -7.16 -2.72 6.44
CA ALA A 31 -6.27 -3.64 7.14
C ALA A 31 -6.98 -4.48 8.20
N ASN A 32 -7.88 -3.88 8.99
CA ASN A 32 -8.62 -4.60 10.03
C ASN A 32 -9.65 -5.57 9.46
N ASP A 33 -10.26 -5.25 8.33
CA ASP A 33 -11.33 -6.06 7.74
C ASP A 33 -10.79 -7.21 6.88
N ASN A 34 -9.59 -7.07 6.32
CA ASN A 34 -9.09 -7.97 5.28
C ASN A 34 -7.80 -8.73 5.63
N TYR A 35 -7.24 -8.57 6.84
CA TYR A 35 -5.98 -9.25 7.20
C TYR A 35 -6.07 -10.78 7.13
N GLU A 36 -7.26 -11.35 7.31
CA GLU A 36 -7.53 -12.79 7.27
C GLU A 36 -7.39 -13.41 5.86
N VAL A 37 -7.19 -12.59 4.81
CA VAL A 37 -6.79 -13.07 3.49
C VAL A 37 -5.44 -13.80 3.53
N ILE A 38 -4.61 -13.50 4.53
CA ILE A 38 -3.36 -14.20 4.81
C ILE A 38 -3.66 -15.36 5.77
N TYR A 39 -3.48 -16.59 5.28
CA TYR A 39 -3.79 -17.81 6.04
C TYR A 39 -2.95 -17.99 7.31
N ASP A 40 -1.68 -17.57 7.28
CA ASP A 40 -0.77 -17.64 8.42
C ASP A 40 -1.09 -16.51 9.42
N PRO A 41 -1.53 -16.82 10.66
CA PRO A 41 -1.94 -15.81 11.63
C PRO A 41 -0.82 -14.85 12.05
N SER A 42 0.43 -15.34 12.11
CA SER A 42 1.59 -14.54 12.48
C SER A 42 1.89 -13.52 11.38
N ARG A 43 1.90 -13.97 10.12
CA ARG A 43 2.08 -13.10 8.96
C ARG A 43 0.94 -12.09 8.81
N ALA A 44 -0.31 -12.55 8.99
CA ALA A 44 -1.49 -11.71 8.93
C ALA A 44 -1.44 -10.58 9.98
N ALA A 45 -1.13 -10.92 11.23
CA ALA A 45 -0.98 -9.96 12.33
C ALA A 45 0.16 -8.97 12.05
N ALA A 46 1.29 -9.46 11.54
CA ALA A 46 2.45 -8.63 11.29
C ALA A 46 2.22 -7.67 10.09
N ALA A 47 1.66 -8.15 8.98
CA ALA A 47 1.30 -7.31 7.84
C ALA A 47 0.24 -6.26 8.20
N ARG A 48 -0.79 -6.64 8.99
CA ARG A 48 -1.76 -5.71 9.55
C ARG A 48 -1.07 -4.64 10.41
N HIS A 49 -0.16 -5.04 11.29
CA HIS A 49 0.62 -4.11 12.11
C HIS A 49 1.41 -3.12 11.23
N SER A 50 2.11 -3.60 10.21
CA SER A 50 2.82 -2.73 9.26
C SER A 50 1.86 -1.73 8.60
N ILE A 51 0.67 -2.13 8.13
CA ILE A 51 -0.27 -1.16 7.53
C ILE A 51 -0.74 -0.09 8.52
N LEU A 52 -0.92 -0.44 9.79
CA LEU A 52 -1.45 0.49 10.80
C LEU A 52 -0.42 1.55 11.24
N TYR A 53 0.87 1.18 11.27
CA TYR A 53 1.93 1.95 11.91
C TYR A 53 3.05 2.41 10.98
N ASN A 54 3.22 1.78 9.81
CA ASN A 54 4.34 2.02 8.90
C ASN A 54 3.94 2.84 7.66
N PHE A 55 2.76 3.47 7.68
CA PHE A 55 2.36 4.43 6.65
C PHE A 55 2.62 5.87 7.11
N TYR A 56 3.35 6.61 6.28
CA TYR A 56 3.46 8.05 6.36
C TYR A 56 2.62 8.69 5.25
N VAL A 57 1.39 9.08 5.60
CA VAL A 57 0.38 9.59 4.65
C VAL A 57 0.14 8.58 3.52
N ASP A 58 0.76 8.77 2.37
CA ASP A 58 0.60 7.92 1.18
C ASP A 58 1.77 6.92 0.99
N ASP A 59 2.86 7.08 1.74
CA ASP A 59 4.06 6.26 1.60
C ASP A 59 4.10 5.12 2.63
N TYR A 60 4.34 3.91 2.15
CA TYR A 60 4.61 2.74 2.99
C TYR A 60 6.10 2.57 3.24
N LEU A 61 6.53 2.53 4.50
CA LEU A 61 7.93 2.50 4.92
C LEU A 61 8.15 1.43 5.99
N ASP A 62 8.76 0.31 5.63
CA ASP A 62 9.05 -0.78 6.57
C ASP A 62 10.53 -1.19 6.54
N SER A 63 11.03 -1.69 7.66
CA SER A 63 12.40 -2.18 7.82
C SER A 63 12.36 -3.49 8.59
N VAL A 64 13.03 -4.52 8.07
CA VAL A 64 13.06 -5.86 8.65
C VAL A 64 14.46 -6.47 8.52
N ASP A 65 14.73 -7.51 9.31
CA ASP A 65 16.07 -8.05 9.51
C ASP A 65 16.57 -8.99 8.39
N SER A 66 15.69 -9.39 7.45
CA SER A 66 16.07 -10.27 6.34
C SER A 66 15.35 -9.94 5.04
N ASP A 67 16.00 -10.26 3.92
CA ASP A 67 15.46 -10.06 2.57
C ASP A 67 14.21 -10.90 2.33
N GLU A 68 14.18 -12.14 2.81
CA GLU A 68 12.99 -13.01 2.68
C GLU A 68 11.81 -12.45 3.46
N LEU A 69 12.07 -11.93 4.66
CA LEU A 69 11.04 -11.29 5.48
C LEU A 69 10.55 -10.00 4.82
N ALA A 70 11.44 -9.23 4.19
CA ALA A 70 11.09 -7.99 3.49
C ALA A 70 10.17 -8.27 2.31
N PHE A 71 10.54 -9.23 1.47
CA PHE A 71 9.71 -9.68 0.36
C PHE A 71 8.35 -10.20 0.84
N THR A 72 8.36 -11.08 1.84
CA THR A 72 7.14 -11.67 2.41
C THR A 72 6.21 -10.59 2.97
N ARG A 73 6.77 -9.64 3.72
CA ARG A 73 6.00 -8.53 4.31
C ARG A 73 5.41 -7.62 3.25
N ALA A 74 6.20 -7.22 2.25
CA ALA A 74 5.73 -6.39 1.16
C ALA A 74 4.59 -7.07 0.39
N HIS A 75 4.71 -8.37 0.12
CA HIS A 75 3.69 -9.15 -0.55
C HIS A 75 2.39 -9.27 0.28
N ASP A 76 2.50 -9.57 1.57
CA ASP A 76 1.33 -9.70 2.45
C ASP A 76 0.59 -8.37 2.60
N VAL A 77 1.33 -7.28 2.79
CA VAL A 77 0.76 -5.93 2.87
C VAL A 77 0.05 -5.55 1.58
N ALA A 78 0.68 -5.78 0.42
CA ALA A 78 0.04 -5.53 -0.87
C ALA A 78 -1.22 -6.38 -1.07
N THR A 79 -1.22 -7.62 -0.59
CA THR A 79 -2.35 -8.55 -0.71
C THR A 79 -3.56 -8.09 0.12
N ILE A 80 -3.33 -7.65 1.36
CA ILE A 80 -4.37 -7.10 2.25
C ILE A 80 -4.95 -5.81 1.64
N LEU A 81 -4.09 -4.89 1.22
CA LEU A 81 -4.48 -3.59 0.68
C LEU A 81 -5.24 -3.70 -0.66
N LYS A 82 -4.89 -4.69 -1.48
CA LYS A 82 -5.59 -4.99 -2.73
C LYS A 82 -7.08 -5.31 -2.53
N GLN A 83 -7.47 -5.85 -1.37
CA GLN A 83 -8.89 -6.10 -1.06
C GLN A 83 -9.70 -4.79 -0.99
N GLY A 84 -9.08 -3.70 -0.51
CA GLY A 84 -9.68 -2.36 -0.50
C GLY A 84 -9.35 -1.51 -1.73
N GLN A 85 -8.83 -2.12 -2.81
CA GLN A 85 -8.37 -1.41 -4.03
C GLN A 85 -7.23 -0.40 -3.77
N PHE A 86 -6.50 -0.55 -2.67
CA PHE A 86 -5.26 0.19 -2.43
C PHE A 86 -4.10 -0.52 -3.11
N ILE A 87 -3.64 0.01 -4.24
CA ILE A 87 -2.58 -0.60 -5.05
C ILE A 87 -1.26 0.08 -4.72
N LEU A 88 -0.34 -0.67 -4.10
CA LEU A 88 1.02 -0.21 -3.87
C LEU A 88 1.87 -0.31 -5.14
N GLY A 89 2.68 0.70 -5.38
CA GLY A 89 3.58 0.76 -6.53
C GLY A 89 4.82 1.59 -6.22
N LYS A 90 5.73 1.72 -7.20
CA LYS A 90 6.99 2.46 -7.06
C LYS A 90 7.84 2.00 -5.87
N TRP A 91 7.95 0.69 -5.69
CA TRP A 91 8.76 0.09 -4.64
C TRP A 91 10.22 0.54 -4.70
N ASN A 92 10.82 0.76 -3.53
CA ASN A 92 12.23 1.08 -3.37
C ASN A 92 12.79 0.26 -2.20
N SER A 93 14.03 -0.21 -2.31
CA SER A 93 14.68 -1.02 -1.28
C SER A 93 16.20 -0.83 -1.33
N ASN A 94 16.85 -1.01 -0.18
CA ASN A 94 18.31 -1.07 -0.08
C ASN A 94 18.89 -2.38 -0.64
N SER A 95 18.07 -3.43 -0.72
CA SER A 95 18.43 -4.71 -1.35
C SER A 95 17.84 -4.78 -2.76
N THR A 96 18.72 -4.92 -3.75
CA THR A 96 18.34 -5.14 -5.16
C THR A 96 17.62 -6.48 -5.35
N HIS A 97 17.91 -7.46 -4.51
CA HIS A 97 17.25 -8.77 -4.52
C HIS A 97 15.78 -8.64 -4.10
N VAL A 98 15.52 -7.94 -3.00
CA VAL A 98 14.16 -7.63 -2.54
C VAL A 98 13.39 -6.82 -3.58
N LEU A 99 14.01 -5.79 -4.15
CA LEU A 99 13.36 -4.95 -5.15
C LEU A 99 12.94 -5.77 -6.39
N SER A 100 13.84 -6.60 -6.91
CA SER A 100 13.55 -7.45 -8.08
C SER A 100 12.45 -8.47 -7.81
N ALA A 101 12.43 -9.03 -6.60
CA ALA A 101 11.39 -9.97 -6.19
C ALA A 101 10.00 -9.31 -6.09
N ILE A 102 9.93 -8.06 -5.59
CA ILE A 102 8.66 -7.34 -5.46
C ILE A 102 8.15 -6.80 -6.81
N THR A 103 9.03 -6.26 -7.66
CA THR A 103 8.64 -5.67 -8.95
C THR A 103 8.42 -6.68 -10.05
N GLY A 104 8.69 -7.97 -9.82
CA GLY A 104 8.59 -9.03 -10.82
C GLY A 104 9.51 -8.80 -12.02
N THR A 105 10.53 -7.95 -11.89
CA THR A 105 11.49 -7.70 -12.96
C THR A 105 12.44 -8.88 -13.03
N THR A 106 12.06 -9.91 -13.79
CA THR A 106 13.04 -10.80 -14.41
C THR A 106 13.93 -9.92 -15.24
N VAL A 107 15.15 -9.65 -14.77
CA VAL A 107 16.20 -9.13 -15.64
C VAL A 107 16.42 -10.22 -16.68
N SER A 108 15.81 -10.07 -17.85
CA SER A 108 16.18 -10.81 -19.04
C SER A 108 17.61 -10.41 -19.36
N ALA A 109 18.55 -11.17 -18.81
CA ALA A 109 19.94 -11.15 -19.24
C ALA A 109 19.97 -11.60 -20.72
N SER A 110 20.67 -10.79 -21.52
CA SER A 110 20.88 -10.93 -22.95
C SER A 110 21.59 -12.23 -23.33
#